data_AF-A0A9E5F024-F1
#
_entry.id   AF-A0A9E5F024-F1
#
_cell.length_a   1.000
_cell.length_b   1.000
_cell.length_c   1.000
_cell.angle_alpha   90.00
_cell.angle_beta   90.00
_cell.angle_gamma   90.00
#
_symmetry.space_group_name_H-M   'P 1'
#
loop_
_entity.id
_entity.type
_entity.pdbx_description
1 polymer ?
#
loop_
_entity_poly.entity_id
_entity_poly.type
_entity_poly.pdbx_seq_one_letter_code
_entity_poly.pdbx_strand_id
1 'polypeptide(L)'
;FLIFYVVSAIGGSEASLWWNEFGVSAGASGALFGIFGSLLGYLLAKPPGMSMAIMSQLRFWAINFIVLNIAFVFFLAGVDQAAHGGGALAGFLIGLLAGLMQKNAILKTPILKQGVLMLLGVGICWGSWFMLQIETADKFLAIKTFERFGKEEESLLMKFTKGQAGVRKAQITEEEFATLLATEITPVWSEYATKFNGYKKVPSRWAGWYPDFVVYLKTQVEAQTLLVEGIKTNDKNKVEEAHEKFADAAEMVKKITTEMKAKSKNKSD
;
A
#
# COMPACT_ATOMS: atom_id res chain seq x y z
N PHE A 1 29.66 -10.73 -5.39
CA PHE A 1 29.22 -9.37 -5.02
C PHE A 1 27.83 -9.06 -5.55
N LEU A 2 27.64 -8.97 -6.88
CA LEU A 2 26.36 -8.56 -7.49
C LEU A 2 25.13 -9.31 -6.95
N ILE A 3 25.19 -10.65 -6.88
CA ILE A 3 24.08 -11.47 -6.37
C ILE A 3 23.72 -11.09 -4.94
N PHE A 4 24.72 -11.00 -4.04
CA PHE A 4 24.50 -10.61 -2.66
C PHE A 4 23.91 -9.20 -2.54
N TYR A 5 24.40 -8.26 -3.34
CA TYR A 5 23.89 -6.89 -3.36
C TYR A 5 22.43 -6.84 -3.82
N VAL A 6 22.10 -7.50 -4.94
CA VAL A 6 20.73 -7.49 -5.50
C VAL A 6 19.74 -8.18 -4.57
N VAL A 7 20.06 -9.37 -4.05
CA VAL A 7 19.19 -10.08 -3.10
C VAL A 7 18.98 -9.26 -1.82
N SER A 8 20.03 -8.61 -1.31
CA SER A 8 19.93 -7.72 -0.16
C SER A 8 19.08 -6.48 -0.43
N ALA A 9 19.26 -5.86 -1.61
CA ALA A 9 18.46 -4.71 -2.02
C ALA A 9 16.97 -5.06 -2.08
N ILE A 10 16.65 -6.22 -2.66
CA ILE A 10 15.26 -6.71 -2.77
C ILE A 10 14.68 -7.00 -1.40
N GLY A 11 15.38 -7.76 -0.56
CA GLY A 11 14.91 -8.07 0.80
C GLY A 11 14.71 -6.81 1.65
N GLY A 12 15.56 -5.80 1.48
CA GLY A 12 15.36 -4.48 2.09
C GLY A 12 14.12 -3.75 1.53
N SER A 13 13.96 -3.69 0.21
CA SER A 13 12.80 -3.06 -0.41
C SER A 13 11.49 -3.74 -0.04
N GLU A 14 11.45 -5.06 0.07
CA GLU A 14 10.24 -5.78 0.50
C GLU A 14 9.89 -5.50 1.96
N ALA A 15 10.87 -5.59 2.86
CA ALA A 15 10.65 -5.28 4.27
C ALA A 15 10.18 -3.82 4.46
N SER A 16 10.77 -2.88 3.70
CA SER A 16 10.33 -1.49 3.60
C SER A 16 8.86 -1.38 3.18
N LEU A 17 8.46 -2.03 2.08
CA LEU A 17 7.09 -1.95 1.56
C LEU A 17 6.05 -2.62 2.46
N TRP A 18 6.45 -3.66 3.21
CA TRP A 18 5.58 -4.30 4.19
C TRP A 18 5.39 -3.45 5.44
N TRP A 19 6.42 -2.73 5.89
CA TRP A 19 6.37 -1.96 7.13
C TRP A 19 5.91 -0.51 6.92
N ASN A 20 6.24 0.09 5.77
CA ASN A 20 5.98 1.48 5.43
C ASN A 20 5.01 1.57 4.25
N GLU A 21 3.75 1.90 4.53
CA GLU A 21 2.70 1.99 3.49
C GLU A 21 2.96 3.11 2.46
N PHE A 22 3.71 4.16 2.84
CA PHE A 22 4.04 5.30 1.99
C PHE A 22 5.44 5.82 2.28
N GLY A 23 6.41 5.19 1.64
CA GLY A 23 7.79 5.63 1.63
C GLY A 23 8.60 4.59 0.88
N VAL A 24 8.80 4.79 -0.42
CA VAL A 24 9.85 4.03 -1.10
C VAL A 24 11.15 4.57 -0.56
N SER A 25 11.71 3.91 0.45
CA SER A 25 13.09 4.15 0.85
C SER A 25 13.98 3.56 -0.23
N ALA A 26 14.20 4.34 -1.29
CA ALA A 26 15.20 4.05 -2.30
C ALA A 26 16.58 4.37 -1.71
N GLY A 27 17.13 3.43 -0.93
CA GLY A 27 18.41 3.61 -0.26
C GLY A 27 19.38 2.49 -0.60
N ALA A 28 20.54 2.84 -1.17
CA ALA A 28 21.67 1.91 -1.30
C ALA A 28 22.13 1.36 0.06
N SER A 29 21.80 2.06 1.16
CA SER A 29 22.15 1.67 2.52
C SER A 29 21.55 0.31 2.93
N GLY A 30 20.30 0.00 2.58
CA GLY A 30 19.71 -1.33 2.85
C GLY A 30 20.53 -2.48 2.26
N ALA A 31 20.99 -2.31 1.01
CA ALA A 31 21.86 -3.28 0.35
C ALA A 31 23.25 -3.37 1.00
N LEU A 32 23.80 -2.26 1.52
CA LEU A 32 25.06 -2.26 2.27
C LEU A 32 24.94 -3.08 3.57
N PHE A 33 23.88 -2.87 4.35
CA PHE A 33 23.60 -3.71 5.53
C PHE A 33 23.51 -5.19 5.17
N GLY A 34 22.89 -5.51 4.03
CA GLY A 34 22.84 -6.88 3.52
C GLY A 34 24.16 -7.44 3.01
N ILE A 35 25.11 -6.64 2.52
CA ILE A 35 26.47 -7.13 2.24
C ILE A 35 27.15 -7.59 3.53
N PHE A 36 27.04 -6.82 4.62
CA PHE A 36 27.59 -7.22 5.91
C PHE A 36 26.84 -8.42 6.51
N GLY A 37 25.51 -8.48 6.33
CA GLY A 37 24.72 -9.66 6.64
C GLY A 37 25.22 -10.89 5.89
N SER A 38 25.44 -10.77 4.58
CA SER A 38 25.97 -11.84 3.71
C SER A 38 27.33 -12.33 4.18
N LEU A 39 28.21 -11.41 4.57
CA LEU A 39 29.50 -11.76 5.16
C LEU A 39 29.30 -12.58 6.45
N LEU A 40 28.43 -12.16 7.35
CA LEU A 40 28.15 -12.92 8.58
C LEU A 40 27.59 -14.31 8.31
N GLY A 41 26.62 -14.44 7.40
CA GLY A 41 26.06 -15.72 7.01
C GLY A 41 27.13 -16.63 6.41
N TYR A 42 27.95 -16.10 5.50
CA TYR A 42 29.03 -16.84 4.86
C TYR A 42 30.05 -17.34 5.90
N LEU A 43 30.47 -16.48 6.84
CA LEU A 43 31.39 -16.86 7.91
C LEU A 43 30.79 -17.87 8.90
N LEU A 44 29.49 -17.80 9.16
CA LEU A 44 28.79 -18.77 10.00
C LEU A 44 28.81 -20.16 9.38
N ALA A 45 28.74 -20.25 8.05
CA ALA A 45 28.84 -21.50 7.32
C ALA A 45 30.23 -22.17 7.44
N LYS A 46 31.26 -21.47 7.95
CA LYS A 46 32.65 -21.95 8.08
C LYS A 46 33.19 -22.54 6.76
N PRO A 47 33.28 -21.75 5.69
CA PRO A 47 33.72 -22.21 4.39
C PRO A 47 35.17 -22.75 4.47
N PRO A 48 35.51 -23.80 3.70
CA PRO A 48 36.85 -24.36 3.71
C PRO A 48 37.89 -23.33 3.20
N GLY A 49 39.13 -23.44 3.70
CA GLY A 49 40.26 -22.62 3.24
C GLY A 49 40.42 -21.26 3.90
N MET A 50 39.60 -20.91 4.90
CA MET A 50 39.75 -19.67 5.68
C MET A 50 40.25 -19.96 7.09
N SER A 51 41.24 -19.20 7.57
CA SER A 51 41.77 -19.36 8.92
C SER A 51 40.77 -18.84 9.97
N MET A 52 40.78 -19.46 11.16
CA MET A 52 39.93 -19.03 12.29
C MET A 52 40.19 -17.58 12.70
N ALA A 53 41.44 -17.12 12.63
CA ALA A 53 41.82 -15.75 12.94
C ALA A 53 41.15 -14.74 11.97
N ILE A 54 41.21 -15.01 10.65
CA ILE A 54 40.57 -14.16 9.64
C ILE A 54 39.05 -14.15 9.82
N MET A 55 38.44 -15.33 10.04
CA MET A 55 36.99 -15.42 10.26
C MET A 55 36.54 -14.64 11.48
N SER A 56 37.30 -14.73 12.59
CA SER A 56 37.00 -13.99 13.82
C SER A 56 37.09 -12.48 13.61
N GLN A 57 38.15 -12.02 12.93
CA GLN A 57 38.36 -10.61 12.63
C GLN A 57 37.25 -10.05 11.74
N LEU A 58 36.92 -10.72 10.64
CA LEU A 58 35.86 -10.29 9.72
C LEU A 58 34.48 -10.29 10.40
N ARG A 59 34.21 -11.29 11.25
CA ARG A 59 32.97 -11.34 12.03
C ARG A 59 32.87 -10.16 12.98
N PHE A 60 33.95 -9.85 13.69
CA PHE A 60 33.99 -8.70 14.60
C PHE A 60 33.65 -7.41 13.85
N TRP A 61 34.31 -7.11 12.73
CA TRP A 61 34.03 -5.91 11.94
C TRP A 61 32.62 -5.87 11.38
N ALA A 62 32.11 -7.00 10.89
CA ALA A 62 30.76 -7.05 10.33
C ALA A 62 29.67 -6.85 11.40
N ILE A 63 29.82 -7.45 12.58
CA ILE A 63 28.91 -7.22 13.72
C ILE A 63 28.98 -5.75 14.14
N ASN A 64 30.18 -5.19 14.34
CA ASN A 64 30.33 -3.80 14.75
C ASN A 64 29.73 -2.84 13.73
N PHE A 65 29.94 -3.06 12.43
CA PHE A 65 29.32 -2.26 11.39
C PHE A 65 27.79 -2.28 11.51
N ILE A 66 27.18 -3.46 11.57
CA ILE A 66 25.71 -3.59 11.64
C ILE A 66 25.18 -2.94 12.93
N VAL A 67 25.75 -3.26 14.08
CA VAL A 67 25.27 -2.76 15.38
C VAL A 67 25.40 -1.24 15.48
N LEU A 68 26.57 -0.68 15.14
CA LEU A 68 26.79 0.76 15.23
C LEU A 68 25.94 1.53 14.22
N ASN A 69 25.81 1.03 12.99
CA ASN A 69 24.98 1.71 12.00
C ASN A 69 23.50 1.57 12.31
N ILE A 70 23.00 0.42 12.80
CA ILE A 70 21.61 0.32 13.30
C ILE A 70 21.40 1.30 14.44
N ALA A 71 22.28 1.32 15.44
CA ALA A 71 22.15 2.25 16.58
C ALA A 71 22.15 3.71 16.12
N PHE A 72 22.97 4.07 15.13
CA PHE A 72 22.98 5.41 14.55
C PHE A 72 21.70 5.73 13.77
N VAL A 73 21.27 4.84 12.87
CA VAL A 73 20.10 5.12 12.03
C VAL A 73 18.79 5.02 12.79
N PHE A 74 18.73 4.26 13.88
CA PHE A 74 17.52 4.01 14.67
C PHE A 74 16.87 5.31 15.18
N PHE A 75 17.68 6.33 15.49
CA PHE A 75 17.20 7.61 16.02
C PHE A 75 16.96 8.68 14.94
N LEU A 76 17.24 8.39 13.66
CA LEU A 76 17.07 9.35 12.58
C LEU A 76 15.66 9.26 12.00
N ALA A 77 14.87 10.32 12.22
CA ALA A 77 13.55 10.46 11.61
C ALA A 77 13.65 10.43 10.07
N GLY A 78 12.74 9.71 9.44
CA GLY A 78 12.73 9.51 7.98
C GLY A 78 13.67 8.42 7.47
N VAL A 79 14.41 7.73 8.35
CA VAL A 79 15.21 6.55 7.97
C VAL A 79 14.39 5.27 8.09
N ASP A 80 14.45 4.46 7.04
CA ASP A 80 13.71 3.22 6.94
C ASP A 80 14.43 2.04 7.61
N GLN A 81 14.07 1.78 8.86
CA GLN A 81 14.64 0.69 9.64
C GLN A 81 14.28 -0.70 9.08
N ALA A 82 13.09 -0.82 8.50
CA ALA A 82 12.64 -2.08 7.91
C ALA A 82 13.50 -2.43 6.69
N ALA A 83 13.90 -1.43 5.89
CA ALA A 83 14.82 -1.63 4.78
C ALA A 83 16.20 -2.14 5.24
N HIS A 84 16.76 -1.60 6.32
CA HIS A 84 18.05 -2.04 6.85
C HIS A 84 17.99 -3.45 7.44
N GLY A 85 16.95 -3.73 8.25
CA GLY A 85 16.74 -5.04 8.84
C GLY A 85 16.47 -6.12 7.80
N GLY A 86 15.59 -5.85 6.84
CA GLY A 86 15.27 -6.75 5.73
C GLY A 86 16.48 -7.03 4.85
N GLY A 87 17.25 -6.01 4.51
CA GLY A 87 18.49 -6.15 3.73
C GLY A 87 19.53 -7.00 4.46
N ALA A 88 19.77 -6.72 5.74
CA ALA A 88 20.69 -7.50 6.59
C ALA A 88 20.29 -8.99 6.66
N LEU A 89 19.00 -9.28 6.88
CA LEU A 89 18.50 -10.65 6.99
C LEU A 89 18.57 -11.39 5.65
N ALA A 90 18.10 -10.79 4.56
CA ALA A 90 18.15 -11.39 3.23
C ALA A 90 19.61 -11.68 2.82
N GLY A 91 20.49 -10.71 3.05
CA GLY A 91 21.93 -10.86 2.90
C GLY A 91 22.48 -12.04 3.69
N PHE A 92 22.18 -12.10 4.99
CA PHE A 92 22.62 -13.21 5.87
C PHE A 92 22.22 -14.58 5.32
N LEU A 93 20.98 -14.74 4.87
CA LEU A 93 20.49 -16.01 4.34
C LEU A 93 21.22 -16.41 3.05
N ILE A 94 21.40 -15.49 2.09
CA ILE A 94 22.10 -15.80 0.83
C ILE A 94 23.60 -16.04 1.05
N GLY A 95 24.21 -15.35 2.01
CA GLY A 95 25.59 -15.55 2.42
C GLY A 95 25.80 -16.91 3.08
N LEU A 96 24.91 -17.29 4.00
CA LEU A 96 24.91 -18.60 4.64
C LEU A 96 24.80 -19.72 3.61
N LEU A 97 23.86 -19.60 2.68
CA LEU A 97 23.70 -20.55 1.58
C LEU A 97 24.98 -20.66 0.74
N ALA A 98 25.56 -19.53 0.32
CA ALA A 98 26.79 -19.53 -0.46
C ALA A 98 27.96 -20.21 0.27
N GLY A 99 28.06 -20.05 1.58
CA GLY A 99 29.08 -20.71 2.40
C GLY A 99 28.84 -22.21 2.55
N LEU A 100 27.59 -22.64 2.73
CA LEU A 100 27.22 -24.07 2.75
C LEU A 100 27.50 -24.76 1.42
N MET A 101 27.25 -24.07 0.29
CA MET A 101 27.55 -24.58 -1.05
C MET A 101 29.04 -24.82 -1.27
N GLN A 102 29.94 -24.16 -0.53
CA GLN A 102 31.38 -24.45 -0.64
C GLN A 102 31.75 -25.85 -0.15
N LYS A 103 30.97 -26.40 0.79
CA LYS A 103 31.15 -27.76 1.32
C LYS A 103 30.44 -28.82 0.50
N ASN A 104 29.61 -28.42 -0.46
CA ASN A 104 28.79 -29.35 -1.22
C ASN A 104 29.59 -30.04 -2.33
N ALA A 105 29.70 -31.38 -2.24
CA ALA A 105 30.44 -32.21 -3.19
C ALA A 105 29.76 -32.37 -4.56
N ILE A 106 28.46 -32.08 -4.66
CA ILE A 106 27.68 -32.14 -5.92
C ILE A 106 28.01 -30.91 -6.79
N LEU A 107 28.12 -29.72 -6.18
CA LEU A 107 28.43 -28.49 -6.87
C LEU A 107 29.94 -28.34 -7.02
N LYS A 108 30.54 -29.08 -7.95
CA LYS A 108 32.01 -29.19 -8.07
C LYS A 108 32.68 -27.92 -8.61
N THR A 109 32.01 -27.16 -9.47
CA THR A 109 32.61 -26.01 -10.15
C THR A 109 32.10 -24.68 -9.60
N PRO A 110 32.95 -23.63 -9.55
CA PRO A 110 32.53 -22.29 -9.15
C PRO A 110 31.37 -21.75 -10.00
N ILE A 111 31.35 -22.06 -11.30
CA ILE A 111 30.30 -21.60 -12.22
C ILE A 111 28.93 -22.22 -11.90
N LEU A 112 28.88 -23.48 -11.50
CA LEU A 112 27.61 -24.12 -11.12
C LEU A 112 27.07 -23.54 -9.81
N LYS A 113 27.95 -23.26 -8.84
CA LYS A 113 27.59 -22.57 -7.60
C LYS A 113 27.03 -21.16 -7.89
N GLN A 114 27.68 -20.40 -8.77
CA GLN A 114 27.21 -19.08 -9.19
C GLN A 114 25.89 -19.16 -9.95
N GLY A 115 25.73 -20.15 -10.84
CA GLY A 115 24.49 -20.39 -11.58
C GLY A 115 23.31 -20.68 -10.64
N VAL A 116 23.49 -21.54 -9.64
CA VAL A 116 22.44 -21.82 -8.63
C VAL A 116 22.09 -20.56 -7.82
N LEU A 117 23.10 -19.80 -7.35
CA LEU A 117 22.86 -18.56 -6.62
C LEU A 117 22.15 -17.50 -7.49
N MET A 118 22.47 -17.43 -8.78
CA MET A 118 21.83 -16.53 -9.72
C MET A 118 20.38 -16.93 -9.99
N LEU A 119 20.11 -18.22 -10.21
CA LEU A 119 18.74 -18.73 -10.39
C LEU A 119 17.87 -18.49 -9.16
N LEU A 120 18.41 -18.70 -7.96
CA LEU A 120 17.72 -18.38 -6.72
C LEU A 120 17.49 -16.88 -6.57
N GLY A 121 18.49 -16.05 -6.88
CA GLY A 121 18.34 -14.61 -6.89
C GLY A 121 17.21 -14.15 -7.82
N VAL A 122 17.19 -14.64 -9.06
CA VAL A 122 16.13 -14.36 -10.03
C VAL A 122 14.77 -14.87 -9.56
N GLY A 123 14.71 -16.07 -8.99
CA GLY A 123 13.48 -16.64 -8.43
C GLY A 123 12.93 -15.80 -7.27
N ILE A 124 13.80 -15.27 -6.41
CA ILE A 124 13.44 -14.31 -5.36
C ILE A 124 12.92 -13.03 -6.01
N CYS A 125 13.67 -12.41 -6.94
CA CYS A 125 13.20 -11.20 -7.64
C CYS A 125 11.79 -11.37 -8.22
N TRP A 126 11.55 -12.51 -8.87
CA TRP A 126 10.30 -12.80 -9.54
C TRP A 126 9.16 -13.07 -8.55
N GLY A 127 9.40 -13.88 -7.51
CA GLY A 127 8.45 -14.12 -6.44
C GLY A 127 8.10 -12.84 -5.69
N SER A 128 9.10 -12.02 -5.38
CA SER A 128 8.96 -10.70 -4.76
C SER A 128 8.09 -9.78 -5.59
N TRP A 129 8.39 -9.65 -6.89
CA TRP A 129 7.58 -8.87 -7.82
C TRP A 129 6.11 -9.33 -7.82
N PHE A 130 5.88 -10.64 -7.91
CA PHE A 130 4.54 -11.21 -7.93
C PHE A 130 3.77 -10.95 -6.62
N MET A 131 4.42 -11.13 -5.46
CA MET A 131 3.82 -10.84 -4.15
C MET A 131 3.50 -9.35 -3.97
N LEU A 132 4.40 -8.47 -4.42
CA LEU A 132 4.18 -7.03 -4.37
C LEU A 132 2.96 -6.62 -5.21
N GLN A 133 2.74 -7.23 -6.39
CA GLN A 133 1.54 -6.94 -7.17
C GLN A 133 0.25 -7.31 -6.42
N ILE A 134 0.23 -8.45 -5.74
CA ILE A 134 -0.95 -8.90 -4.97
C ILE A 134 -1.22 -8.02 -3.74
N GLU A 135 -0.18 -7.47 -3.11
CA GLU A 135 -0.33 -6.66 -1.89
C GLU A 135 -0.60 -5.18 -2.17
N THR A 136 0.04 -4.61 -3.20
CA THR A 136 0.08 -3.15 -3.42
C THR A 136 -0.87 -2.66 -4.49
N ALA A 137 -1.29 -3.50 -5.45
CA ALA A 137 -2.11 -3.05 -6.58
C ALA A 137 -3.46 -2.47 -6.12
N ASP A 138 -4.19 -3.18 -5.27
CA ASP A 138 -5.49 -2.73 -4.75
C ASP A 138 -5.33 -1.44 -3.91
N LYS A 139 -4.33 -1.38 -3.03
CA LYS A 139 -4.08 -0.19 -2.20
C LYS A 139 -3.77 1.03 -3.08
N PHE A 140 -2.91 0.87 -4.08
CA PHE A 140 -2.54 1.93 -5.01
C PHE A 140 -3.73 2.40 -5.83
N LEU A 141 -4.51 1.46 -6.38
CA LEU A 141 -5.70 1.76 -7.16
C LEU A 141 -6.77 2.45 -6.30
N ALA A 142 -6.96 2.02 -5.04
CA ALA A 142 -7.88 2.66 -4.10
C ALA A 142 -7.51 4.12 -3.83
N ILE A 143 -6.22 4.43 -3.63
CA ILE A 143 -5.73 5.80 -3.41
C ILE A 143 -5.96 6.67 -4.65
N LYS A 144 -5.50 6.20 -5.81
CA LYS A 144 -5.71 6.90 -7.09
C LYS A 144 -7.20 7.17 -7.35
N THR A 145 -8.05 6.20 -7.02
CA THR A 145 -9.50 6.33 -7.15
C THR A 145 -10.06 7.35 -6.17
N PHE A 146 -9.59 7.39 -4.93
CA PHE A 146 -9.99 8.38 -3.92
C PHE A 146 -9.57 9.80 -4.28
N GLU A 147 -8.35 9.99 -4.76
CA GLU A 147 -7.88 11.29 -5.26
C GLU A 147 -8.71 11.77 -6.46
N ARG A 148 -9.08 10.86 -7.36
CA ARG A 148 -9.94 11.18 -8.50
C ARG A 148 -11.38 11.49 -8.05
N PHE A 149 -11.93 10.67 -7.17
CA PHE A 149 -13.25 10.86 -6.58
C PHE A 149 -13.36 12.23 -5.94
N GLY A 150 -12.41 12.65 -5.10
CA GLY A 150 -12.46 13.97 -4.45
C GLY A 150 -12.49 15.15 -5.45
N LYS A 151 -11.85 15.00 -6.62
CA LYS A 151 -11.90 16.03 -7.69
C LYS A 151 -13.25 16.04 -8.43
N GLU A 152 -13.83 14.87 -8.65
CA GLU A 152 -15.11 14.74 -9.36
C GLU A 152 -16.32 15.02 -8.45
N GLU A 153 -16.25 14.62 -7.17
CA GLU A 153 -17.28 14.82 -6.14
C GLU A 153 -17.68 16.29 -6.00
N GLU A 154 -16.70 17.21 -5.99
CA GLU A 154 -16.96 18.65 -5.93
C GLU A 154 -17.87 19.12 -7.08
N SER A 155 -17.58 18.65 -8.31
CA SER A 155 -18.39 18.95 -9.49
C SER A 155 -19.79 18.34 -9.39
N LEU A 156 -19.90 17.10 -8.93
CA LEU A 156 -21.19 16.42 -8.77
C LEU A 156 -22.07 17.11 -7.73
N LEU A 157 -21.49 17.52 -6.58
CA LEU A 157 -22.19 18.25 -5.53
C LEU A 157 -22.65 19.64 -6.00
N MET A 158 -21.82 20.33 -6.80
CA MET A 158 -22.23 21.59 -7.42
C MET A 158 -23.40 21.41 -8.38
N LYS A 159 -23.36 20.40 -9.26
CA LYS A 159 -24.47 20.08 -10.17
C LYS A 159 -25.75 19.75 -9.41
N PHE A 160 -25.65 18.92 -8.37
CA PHE A 160 -26.77 18.55 -7.51
C PHE A 160 -27.39 19.78 -6.85
N THR A 161 -26.57 20.60 -6.19
CA THR A 161 -27.02 21.80 -5.47
C THR A 161 -27.66 22.82 -6.41
N LYS A 162 -27.05 23.03 -7.59
CA LYS A 162 -27.61 23.90 -8.63
C LYS A 162 -28.94 23.38 -9.16
N GLY A 163 -29.05 22.07 -9.39
CA GLY A 163 -30.30 21.42 -9.81
C GLY A 163 -31.42 21.62 -8.79
N GLN A 164 -31.17 21.31 -7.52
CA GLN A 164 -32.12 21.57 -6.43
C GLN A 164 -32.53 23.05 -6.34
N ALA A 165 -31.56 23.97 -6.41
CA ALA A 165 -31.85 25.40 -6.37
C ALA A 165 -32.66 25.85 -7.60
N GLY A 166 -32.42 25.27 -8.77
CA GLY A 166 -33.18 25.51 -9.99
C GLY A 166 -34.63 25.09 -9.86
N VAL A 167 -34.90 23.90 -9.33
CA VAL A 167 -36.27 23.43 -9.03
C VAL A 167 -36.96 24.38 -8.06
N ARG A 168 -36.32 24.74 -6.94
CA ARG A 168 -36.87 25.67 -5.94
C ARG A 168 -37.21 27.05 -6.51
N LYS A 169 -36.42 27.53 -7.48
CA LYS A 169 -36.62 28.82 -8.15
C LYS A 169 -37.51 28.72 -9.39
N ALA A 170 -38.10 27.55 -9.67
CA ALA A 170 -38.87 27.26 -10.88
C ALA A 170 -38.10 27.55 -12.19
N GLN A 171 -36.77 27.40 -12.17
CA GLN A 171 -35.90 27.57 -13.34
C GLN A 171 -35.75 26.29 -14.17
N ILE A 172 -35.92 25.14 -13.53
CA ILE A 172 -36.03 23.82 -14.16
C ILE A 172 -37.17 23.05 -13.49
N THR A 173 -37.72 22.08 -14.17
CA THR A 173 -38.74 21.15 -13.65
C THR A 173 -38.11 20.06 -12.78
N GLU A 174 -38.93 19.40 -11.96
CA GLU A 174 -38.49 18.21 -11.20
C GLU A 174 -38.04 17.09 -12.14
N GLU A 175 -38.69 16.93 -13.30
CA GLU A 175 -38.35 15.92 -14.30
C GLU A 175 -37.00 16.19 -14.99
N GLU A 176 -36.68 17.46 -15.27
CA GLU A 176 -35.36 17.88 -15.75
C GLU A 176 -34.28 17.61 -14.69
N PHE A 177 -34.58 17.85 -13.42
CA PHE A 177 -33.65 17.52 -12.33
C PHE A 177 -33.46 16.01 -12.16
N ALA A 178 -34.53 15.21 -12.22
CA ALA A 178 -34.45 13.75 -12.20
C ALA A 178 -33.66 13.22 -13.40
N THR A 179 -33.77 13.86 -14.56
CA THR A 179 -32.98 13.52 -15.74
C THR A 179 -31.49 13.80 -15.50
N LEU A 180 -31.14 14.99 -14.99
CA LEU A 180 -29.77 15.34 -14.62
C LEU A 180 -29.17 14.34 -13.62
N LEU A 181 -29.93 13.95 -12.60
CA LEU A 181 -29.51 12.93 -11.64
C LEU A 181 -29.22 11.60 -12.33
N ALA A 182 -30.18 11.10 -13.10
CA ALA A 182 -30.11 9.79 -13.75
C ALA A 182 -28.99 9.68 -14.81
N THR A 183 -28.64 10.77 -15.49
CA THR A 183 -27.70 10.74 -16.61
C THR A 183 -26.30 11.22 -16.26
N GLU A 184 -26.17 12.20 -15.37
CA GLU A 184 -24.88 12.86 -15.10
C GLU A 184 -24.32 12.64 -13.69
N ILE A 185 -25.17 12.37 -12.69
CA ILE A 185 -24.75 12.31 -11.29
C ILE A 185 -24.70 10.86 -10.80
N THR A 186 -25.84 10.18 -10.77
CA THR A 186 -25.97 8.84 -10.20
C THR A 186 -25.06 7.79 -10.84
N PRO A 187 -24.85 7.76 -12.18
CA PRO A 187 -23.92 6.81 -12.78
C PRO A 187 -22.49 6.95 -12.26
N VAL A 188 -22.01 8.19 -12.06
CA VAL A 188 -20.65 8.46 -11.57
C VAL A 188 -20.52 8.02 -10.12
N TRP A 189 -21.48 8.37 -9.26
CA TRP A 189 -21.51 7.89 -7.87
C TRP A 189 -21.55 6.36 -7.78
N SER A 190 -22.36 5.71 -8.61
CA SER A 190 -22.49 4.25 -8.67
C SER A 190 -21.20 3.56 -9.11
N GLU A 191 -20.49 4.15 -10.08
CA GLU A 191 -19.18 3.67 -10.51
C GLU A 191 -18.17 3.69 -9.35
N TYR A 192 -18.12 4.79 -8.59
CA TYR A 192 -17.24 4.88 -7.42
C TYR A 192 -17.66 3.94 -6.30
N ALA A 193 -18.95 3.86 -5.96
CA ALA A 193 -19.47 2.92 -4.96
C ALA A 193 -19.08 1.48 -5.30
N THR A 194 -19.18 1.09 -6.57
CA THR A 194 -18.79 -0.23 -7.07
C THR A 194 -17.28 -0.45 -6.95
N LYS A 195 -16.46 0.51 -7.41
CA LYS A 195 -15.00 0.43 -7.33
C LYS A 195 -14.51 0.29 -5.89
N PHE A 196 -14.96 1.16 -4.98
CA PHE A 196 -14.55 1.11 -3.59
C PHE A 196 -15.04 -0.17 -2.89
N ASN A 197 -16.27 -0.62 -3.14
CA ASN A 197 -16.73 -1.90 -2.61
C ASN A 197 -15.93 -3.11 -3.14
N GLY A 198 -15.31 -2.98 -4.32
CA GLY A 198 -14.52 -4.04 -4.96
C GLY A 198 -13.08 -4.16 -4.48
N TYR A 199 -12.51 -3.15 -3.82
CA TYR A 199 -11.12 -3.22 -3.34
C TYR A 199 -11.01 -4.19 -2.16
N LYS A 200 -10.19 -5.25 -2.33
CA LYS A 200 -9.96 -6.23 -1.26
C LYS A 200 -8.99 -5.72 -0.21
N LYS A 201 -8.06 -4.85 -0.62
CA LYS A 201 -7.06 -4.21 0.26
C LYS A 201 -7.10 -2.71 0.09
N VAL A 202 -7.09 -2.01 1.22
CA VAL A 202 -6.97 -0.55 1.28
C VAL A 202 -5.85 -0.15 2.24
N PRO A 203 -5.35 1.09 2.17
CA PRO A 203 -4.36 1.57 3.14
C PRO A 203 -4.83 1.35 4.59
N SER A 204 -3.97 0.85 5.47
CA SER A 204 -4.35 0.55 6.86
C SER A 204 -4.79 1.79 7.63
N ARG A 205 -4.28 2.97 7.25
CA ARG A 205 -4.78 4.25 7.78
C ARG A 205 -6.28 4.46 7.54
N TRP A 206 -6.84 3.89 6.47
CA TRP A 206 -8.26 4.00 6.14
C TRP A 206 -9.14 3.02 6.93
N ALA A 207 -8.57 1.98 7.56
CA ALA A 207 -9.33 0.92 8.22
C ALA A 207 -10.35 1.39 9.28
N GLY A 208 -10.17 2.59 9.84
CA GLY A 208 -11.13 3.17 10.79
C GLY A 208 -12.43 3.63 10.13
N TRP A 209 -12.32 4.35 9.01
CA TRP A 209 -13.44 5.06 8.39
C TRP A 209 -13.88 4.47 7.04
N TYR A 210 -13.06 3.61 6.43
CA TYR A 210 -13.31 3.08 5.10
C TYR A 210 -14.60 2.27 4.97
N PRO A 211 -14.97 1.39 5.93
CA PRO A 211 -16.24 0.67 5.86
C PRO A 211 -17.44 1.63 5.79
N ASP A 212 -17.44 2.66 6.65
CA ASP A 212 -18.49 3.69 6.66
C ASP A 212 -18.50 4.51 5.37
N PHE A 213 -17.32 4.79 4.79
CA PHE A 213 -17.22 5.47 3.51
C PHE A 213 -17.84 4.66 2.36
N VAL A 214 -17.64 3.35 2.32
CA VAL A 214 -18.29 2.48 1.33
C VAL A 214 -19.81 2.46 1.52
N VAL A 215 -20.29 2.45 2.76
CA VAL A 215 -21.73 2.54 3.07
C VAL A 215 -22.27 3.89 2.62
N TYR A 216 -21.61 5.00 2.95
CA TYR A 216 -21.96 6.34 2.51
C TYR A 216 -22.16 6.44 0.99
N LEU A 217 -21.21 5.92 0.21
CA LEU A 217 -21.31 5.94 -1.26
C LEU A 217 -22.54 5.19 -1.75
N LYS A 218 -22.84 4.02 -1.17
CA LYS A 218 -24.03 3.23 -1.51
C LYS A 218 -25.31 3.96 -1.11
N THR A 219 -25.36 4.53 0.09
CA THR A 219 -26.51 5.32 0.57
C THR A 219 -26.77 6.54 -0.31
N GLN A 220 -25.71 7.21 -0.79
CA GLN A 220 -25.84 8.31 -1.76
C GLN A 220 -26.45 7.86 -3.08
N VAL A 221 -25.99 6.73 -3.63
CA VAL A 221 -26.56 6.16 -4.86
C VAL A 221 -28.02 5.78 -4.65
N GLU A 222 -28.35 5.10 -3.54
CA GLU A 222 -29.71 4.71 -3.20
C GLU A 222 -30.64 5.93 -3.07
N ALA A 223 -30.22 6.97 -2.35
CA ALA A 223 -30.97 8.22 -2.20
C ALA A 223 -31.25 8.89 -3.55
N GLN A 224 -30.25 8.95 -4.43
CA GLN A 224 -30.39 9.55 -5.75
C GLN A 224 -31.31 8.70 -6.66
N THR A 225 -31.20 7.38 -6.62
CA THR A 225 -32.07 6.47 -7.38
C THR A 225 -33.52 6.58 -6.91
N LEU A 226 -33.77 6.55 -5.61
CA LEU A 226 -35.11 6.73 -5.04
C LEU A 226 -35.71 8.08 -5.42
N LEU A 227 -34.91 9.15 -5.39
CA LEU A 227 -35.38 10.48 -5.79
C LEU A 227 -35.77 10.52 -7.27
N VAL A 228 -34.95 9.95 -8.15
CA VAL A 228 -35.26 9.84 -9.59
C VAL A 228 -36.54 9.04 -9.82
N GLU A 229 -36.68 7.88 -9.17
CA GLU A 229 -37.86 7.04 -9.30
C GLU A 229 -39.12 7.72 -8.76
N GLY A 230 -39.03 8.33 -7.58
CA GLY A 230 -40.13 9.04 -6.94
C GLY A 230 -40.65 10.18 -7.81
N ILE A 231 -39.76 10.98 -8.40
CA ILE A 231 -40.14 12.05 -9.33
C ILE A 231 -40.80 11.47 -10.59
N LYS A 232 -40.16 10.47 -11.25
CA LYS A 232 -40.68 9.91 -12.51
C LYS A 232 -42.02 9.18 -12.36
N THR A 233 -42.26 8.59 -11.20
CA THR A 233 -43.50 7.85 -10.91
C THR A 233 -44.52 8.66 -10.12
N ASN A 234 -44.19 9.90 -9.75
CA ASN A 234 -44.97 10.75 -8.86
C ASN A 234 -45.30 10.07 -7.52
N ASP A 235 -44.36 9.27 -7.00
CA ASP A 235 -44.46 8.54 -5.73
C ASP A 235 -43.80 9.35 -4.61
N LYS A 236 -44.63 9.98 -3.77
CA LYS A 236 -44.18 10.83 -2.66
C LYS A 236 -43.44 10.04 -1.57
N ASN A 237 -43.79 8.77 -1.35
CA ASN A 237 -43.15 7.96 -0.32
C ASN A 237 -41.68 7.72 -0.69
N LYS A 238 -41.40 7.44 -1.98
CA LYS A 238 -40.02 7.32 -2.48
C LYS A 238 -39.22 8.60 -2.39
N VAL A 239 -39.86 9.76 -2.62
CA VAL A 239 -39.20 11.06 -2.46
C VAL A 239 -38.86 11.32 -0.99
N GLU A 240 -39.76 10.99 -0.07
CA GLU A 240 -39.53 11.10 1.38
C GLU A 240 -38.41 10.17 1.85
N GLU A 241 -38.45 8.89 1.45
CA GLU A 241 -37.38 7.92 1.74
C GLU A 241 -36.03 8.37 1.18
N ALA A 242 -36.00 8.93 -0.04
CA ALA A 242 -34.78 9.52 -0.60
C ALA A 242 -34.21 10.64 0.29
N HIS A 243 -35.07 11.51 0.82
CA HIS A 243 -34.66 12.59 1.72
C HIS A 243 -34.09 12.07 3.05
N GLU A 244 -34.69 11.03 3.63
CA GLU A 244 -34.16 10.34 4.81
C GLU A 244 -32.76 9.78 4.53
N LYS A 245 -32.58 9.08 3.40
CA LYS A 245 -31.28 8.53 2.99
C LYS A 245 -30.22 9.61 2.76
N PHE A 246 -30.59 10.77 2.21
CA PHE A 246 -29.68 11.92 2.11
C PHE A 246 -29.26 12.45 3.49
N ALA A 247 -30.17 12.45 4.47
CA ALA A 247 -29.85 12.85 5.84
C ALA A 247 -28.90 11.86 6.51
N ASP A 248 -29.14 10.55 6.36
CA ASP A 248 -28.26 9.48 6.84
C ASP A 248 -26.85 9.62 6.25
N ALA A 249 -26.77 9.80 4.93
CA ALA A 249 -25.49 10.00 4.24
C ALA A 249 -24.73 11.23 4.78
N ALA A 250 -25.44 12.33 5.07
CA ALA A 250 -24.83 13.53 5.64
C ALA A 250 -24.29 13.29 7.07
N GLU A 251 -24.96 12.48 7.88
CA GLU A 251 -24.45 12.07 9.20
C GLU A 251 -23.20 11.19 9.07
N MET A 252 -23.20 10.23 8.15
CA MET A 252 -22.02 9.38 7.87
C MET A 252 -20.80 10.23 7.48
N VAL A 253 -20.96 11.24 6.63
CA VAL A 253 -19.86 12.14 6.25
C VAL A 253 -19.26 12.85 7.45
N LYS A 254 -20.09 13.29 8.41
CA LYS A 254 -19.59 13.93 9.65
C LYS A 254 -18.76 12.96 10.48
N LYS A 255 -19.23 11.71 10.63
CA LYS A 255 -18.50 10.64 11.34
C LYS A 255 -17.16 10.35 10.66
N ILE A 256 -17.18 10.06 9.35
CA ILE A 256 -15.98 9.78 8.55
C ILE A 256 -14.96 10.93 8.66
N THR A 257 -15.41 12.17 8.49
CA THR A 257 -14.54 13.36 8.57
C THR A 257 -13.88 13.49 9.95
N THR A 258 -14.62 13.17 11.01
CA THR A 258 -14.12 13.22 12.38
C THR A 258 -13.02 12.17 12.60
N GLU A 259 -13.25 10.95 12.15
CA GLU A 259 -12.26 9.86 12.24
C GLU A 259 -11.01 10.13 11.39
N MET A 260 -11.18 10.68 10.19
CA MET A 260 -10.07 11.11 9.33
C MET A 260 -9.18 12.14 10.04
N LYS A 261 -9.79 13.13 10.70
CA LYS A 261 -9.06 14.17 11.47
C LYS A 261 -8.39 13.61 12.74
N ALA A 262 -9.03 12.67 13.43
CA ALA A 262 -8.44 12.04 14.61
C ALA A 262 -7.15 11.27 14.25
N LYS A 263 -7.16 10.52 13.14
CA LYS A 263 -5.97 9.79 12.67
C LYS A 263 -4.87 10.67 12.06
N SER A 264 -5.19 11.87 11.56
CA SER A 264 -4.15 12.79 11.10
C SER A 264 -3.37 13.44 12.25
N LYS A 265 -4.00 13.63 13.42
CA LYS A 265 -3.34 14.18 14.62
C LYS A 265 -2.39 13.19 15.31
N ASN A 266 -2.70 11.91 15.34
CA ASN A 266 -1.84 10.87 15.95
C ASN A 266 -0.54 10.56 15.16
N LYS A 267 -0.18 11.37 14.15
CA LYS A 267 1.07 11.23 13.37
C LYS A 267 2.01 12.43 13.51
N SER A 268 1.65 13.45 14.30
CA SER A 268 2.49 14.64 14.54
C SER A 268 3.21 14.63 15.89
N ASP A 269 3.03 13.60 16.70
CA ASP A 269 3.71 13.37 17.98
C ASP A 269 4.58 12.11 17.89
#